data_AF-A0A2M7P746-F1
#
_entry.id   AF-A0A2M7P746-F1
#
_cell.length_a   1.000
_cell.length_b   1.000
_cell.length_c   1.000
_cell.angle_alpha   90.00
_cell.angle_beta   90.00
_cell.angle_gamma   90.00
#
_symmetry.space_group_name_H-M   'P 1'
#
loop_
_entity.id
_entity.type
_entity.pdbx_description
1 polymer ?
#
loop_
_entity_poly.entity_id
_entity_poly.type
_entity_poly.pdbx_seq_one_letter_code
_entity_poly.pdbx_strand_id
1 'polypeptide(L)'
;MFYPIRNFFVVLKTVTKGNGYYYAWIACLATLMIIGAVAYLKQLDQGLIITAMRDQVSWGFYISNFTFIVGIAAAAVLLVVPAYIYNFKPIKEIVLFSELLA
;
A
#
# COMPACT_ATOMS: atom_id res chain seq x y z
N MET A 1 -10.51 -20.60 -24.28
CA MET A 1 -10.32 -19.13 -24.13
C MET A 1 -11.10 -18.50 -22.96
N PHE A 2 -11.85 -19.25 -22.14
CA PHE A 2 -12.60 -18.72 -20.95
C PHE A 2 -11.96 -19.02 -19.57
N TYR A 3 -10.79 -19.65 -19.55
CA TYR A 3 -10.08 -20.02 -18.31
C TYR A 3 -9.70 -18.83 -17.38
N PRO A 4 -9.24 -17.65 -17.86
CA PRO A 4 -8.82 -16.59 -16.96
C PRO A 4 -9.98 -15.98 -16.17
N ILE A 5 -11.16 -15.84 -16.80
CA ILE A 5 -12.35 -15.29 -16.15
C ILE A 5 -12.83 -16.22 -15.03
N ARG A 6 -12.88 -17.54 -15.29
CA ARG A 6 -13.26 -18.52 -14.27
C ARG A 6 -12.28 -18.53 -13.09
N ASN A 7 -10.99 -18.47 -13.36
CA ASN A 7 -9.97 -18.45 -12.31
C ASN A 7 -10.05 -17.18 -11.45
N PHE A 8 -10.34 -16.02 -12.05
CA PHE A 8 -10.54 -14.78 -11.32
C PHE A 8 -11.66 -14.88 -10.27
N PHE A 9 -12.82 -15.40 -10.65
CA PHE A 9 -13.94 -15.59 -9.72
C PHE A 9 -13.65 -16.62 -8.61
N VAL A 10 -12.87 -17.66 -8.92
CA VAL A 10 -12.44 -18.65 -7.91
C VAL A 10 -11.50 -18.00 -6.89
N VAL A 11 -10.51 -17.24 -7.35
CA VAL A 11 -9.58 -16.51 -6.47
C VAL A 11 -10.35 -15.52 -5.59
N LEU A 12 -11.28 -14.76 -6.16
CA LEU A 12 -12.10 -13.80 -5.41
C LEU A 12 -12.88 -14.47 -4.26
N LYS A 13 -13.48 -15.64 -4.54
CA LYS A 13 -14.22 -16.44 -3.55
C LYS A 13 -13.30 -17.05 -2.48
N THR A 14 -12.04 -17.31 -2.82
CA THR A 14 -11.04 -17.85 -1.88
C THR A 14 -10.50 -16.75 -0.98
N VAL A 15 -10.20 -15.57 -1.52
CA VAL A 15 -9.72 -14.40 -0.75
C VAL A 15 -10.77 -13.95 0.27
N THR A 16 -12.06 -14.02 -0.07
CA THR A 16 -13.15 -13.64 0.85
C THR A 16 -13.46 -14.66 1.95
N LYS A 17 -12.85 -15.85 1.92
CA LYS A 17 -13.04 -16.89 2.95
C LYS A 17 -11.85 -16.90 3.91
N GLY A 18 -12.09 -16.57 5.18
CA GLY A 18 -11.05 -16.58 6.21
C GLY A 18 -11.57 -16.94 7.61
N ASN A 19 -10.66 -17.00 8.59
CA ASN A 19 -10.96 -17.21 10.00
C ASN A 19 -11.57 -15.92 10.64
N GLY A 20 -12.14 -16.00 11.85
CA GLY A 20 -12.66 -14.83 12.57
C GLY A 20 -11.64 -13.68 12.70
N TYR A 21 -10.37 -14.01 12.96
CA TYR A 21 -9.27 -13.04 13.00
C TYR A 21 -9.01 -12.34 11.66
N TYR A 22 -9.23 -13.03 10.54
CA TYR A 22 -9.08 -12.43 9.20
C TYR A 22 -10.13 -11.34 9.00
N TYR A 23 -11.39 -11.62 9.31
CA TYR A 23 -12.46 -10.61 9.19
C TYR A 23 -12.26 -9.46 10.16
N ALA A 24 -11.80 -9.73 11.40
CA ALA A 24 -11.47 -8.68 12.35
C ALA A 24 -10.34 -7.76 11.84
N TRP A 25 -9.30 -8.34 11.23
CA TRP A 25 -8.21 -7.58 10.64
C TRP A 25 -8.66 -6.72 9.45
N ILE A 26 -9.45 -7.29 8.53
CA ILE A 26 -10.01 -6.56 7.39
C ILE A 26 -10.94 -5.43 7.87
N ALA A 27 -11.79 -5.68 8.86
CA ALA A 27 -12.67 -4.67 9.43
C ALA A 27 -11.87 -3.52 10.10
N CYS A 28 -10.77 -3.86 10.79
CA CYS A 28 -9.86 -2.87 11.37
C CYS A 28 -9.24 -1.98 10.28
N LEU A 29 -8.67 -2.58 9.23
CA LEU A 29 -8.10 -1.84 8.11
C LEU A 29 -9.14 -0.97 7.38
N ALA A 30 -10.33 -1.51 7.15
CA ALA A 30 -11.44 -0.77 6.55
C ALA A 30 -11.84 0.43 7.41
N THR A 31 -11.89 0.26 8.74
CA THR A 31 -12.17 1.35 9.68
C THR A 31 -11.13 2.46 9.57
N LEU A 32 -9.83 2.11 9.52
CA LEU A 32 -8.76 3.09 9.36
C LEU A 32 -8.86 3.85 8.03
N MET A 33 -9.18 3.14 6.93
CA MET A 33 -9.40 3.78 5.62
C MET A 33 -10.58 4.75 5.65
N ILE A 34 -11.69 4.39 6.30
CA ILE A 34 -12.87 5.26 6.44
C ILE A 34 -12.51 6.52 7.25
N ILE A 35 -11.78 6.38 8.36
CA ILE A 35 -11.31 7.52 9.15
C ILE A 35 -10.46 8.46 8.28
N GLY A 36 -9.51 7.91 7.52
CA GLY A 36 -8.70 8.69 6.59
C GLY A 36 -9.51 9.40 5.51
N ALA A 37 -10.48 8.72 4.91
CA ALA A 37 -11.36 9.29 3.90
C ALA A 37 -12.23 10.42 4.47
N VAL A 38 -12.80 10.26 5.67
CA VAL A 38 -13.59 11.30 6.33
C VAL A 38 -12.72 12.52 6.67
N ALA A 39 -11.48 12.30 7.15
CA ALA A 39 -10.54 13.38 7.40
C ALA A 39 -10.17 14.14 6.12
N TYR A 40 -9.96 13.42 5.02
CA TYR A 40 -9.68 14.01 3.71
C TYR A 40 -10.87 14.83 3.18
N LEU A 41 -12.10 14.32 3.31
CA LEU A 41 -13.30 15.08 2.93
C LEU A 41 -13.44 16.38 3.73
N LYS A 42 -13.19 16.35 5.04
CA LYS A 42 -13.17 17.57 5.87
C LYS A 42 -12.09 18.55 5.40
N GLN A 43 -10.92 18.03 5.00
CA GLN A 43 -9.85 18.87 4.48
C GLN A 43 -10.17 19.52 3.14
N LEU A 44 -10.93 18.84 2.28
CA LEU A 44 -11.37 19.42 1.01
C LEU A 44 -12.32 20.60 1.21
N ASP A 45 -13.16 20.54 2.24
CA ASP A 45 -14.13 21.60 2.56
C ASP A 45 -13.48 22.77 3.33
N GLN A 46 -12.73 22.46 4.40
CA GLN A 46 -12.14 23.47 5.29
C GLN A 46 -10.77 23.99 4.80
N GLY A 47 -10.23 23.38 3.75
CA GLY A 47 -8.92 23.69 3.20
C GLY A 47 -7.74 23.12 4.01
N LEU A 48 -6.53 23.48 3.61
CA LEU A 48 -5.28 22.99 4.20
C LEU A 48 -5.07 23.43 5.66
N ILE A 49 -5.87 24.36 6.18
CA ILE A 49 -5.69 24.89 7.54
C ILE A 49 -5.82 23.81 8.63
N ILE A 50 -6.62 22.77 8.38
CA ILE A 50 -6.83 21.68 9.35
C ILE A 50 -5.65 20.69 9.42
N THR A 51 -4.69 20.80 8.51
CA THR A 51 -3.51 19.92 8.43
C THR A 51 -2.36 20.36 9.35
N ALA A 52 -2.56 21.44 10.11
CA ALA A 52 -1.55 22.08 10.94
C ALA A 52 -0.30 22.58 10.19
N MET A 53 -0.36 22.68 8.85
CA MET A 53 0.70 23.32 8.06
C MET A 53 0.75 24.83 8.34
N ARG A 54 1.97 25.36 8.44
CA ARG A 54 2.26 26.79 8.65
C ARG A 54 3.17 27.29 7.54
N ASP A 55 3.28 28.59 7.35
CA ASP A 55 4.15 29.17 6.31
C ASP A 55 5.61 28.70 6.41
N GLN A 56 6.09 28.50 7.63
CA GLN A 56 7.44 27.98 7.92
C GLN A 56 7.61 26.48 7.62
N VAL A 57 6.52 25.68 7.64
CA VAL A 57 6.53 24.25 7.31
C VAL A 57 5.28 23.94 6.50
N SER A 58 5.33 24.31 5.22
CA SER A 58 4.18 24.27 4.31
C SER A 58 3.94 22.90 3.66
N TRP A 59 4.85 21.95 3.87
CA TRP A 59 4.87 20.66 3.19
C TRP A 59 4.60 19.47 4.12
N GLY A 60 4.61 19.72 5.43
CA GLY A 60 4.60 18.78 6.56
C GLY A 60 4.32 17.32 6.23
N PHE A 61 3.14 16.83 6.64
CA PHE A 61 2.81 15.41 6.55
C PHE A 61 2.73 14.89 5.11
N TYR A 62 2.35 15.73 4.15
CA TYR A 62 2.18 15.33 2.75
C TYR A 62 3.50 14.91 2.10
N ILE A 63 4.49 15.80 2.12
CA ILE A 63 5.77 15.53 1.45
C ILE A 63 6.58 14.52 2.25
N SER A 64 6.47 14.50 3.58
CA SER A 64 7.10 13.45 4.39
C SER A 64 6.59 12.04 4.06
N ASN A 65 5.27 11.85 3.89
CA ASN A 65 4.75 10.53 3.51
C ASN A 65 5.09 10.18 2.06
N PHE A 66 5.08 11.16 1.16
CA PHE A 66 5.50 10.96 -0.22
C PHE A 66 6.95 10.47 -0.30
N THR A 67 7.89 11.17 0.33
CA THR A 67 9.31 10.77 0.30
C THR A 67 9.56 9.45 1.04
N PHE A 68 8.79 9.16 2.09
CA PHE A 68 8.83 7.86 2.78
C PHE A 68 8.46 6.70 1.85
N ILE A 69 7.33 6.80 1.14
CA ILE A 69 6.88 5.74 0.21
C ILE A 69 7.85 5.63 -0.99
N VAL A 70 8.33 6.76 -1.52
CA VAL A 70 9.37 6.76 -2.57
C VAL A 70 10.64 6.07 -2.08
N GLY A 71 11.03 6.27 -0.81
CA GLY A 71 12.16 5.58 -0.19
C GLY A 71 11.96 4.07 -0.09
N ILE A 72 10.76 3.61 0.28
CA ILE A 72 10.40 2.19 0.30
C ILE A 72 10.47 1.59 -1.11
N ALA A 73 9.90 2.27 -2.11
CA ALA A 73 9.92 1.82 -3.50
C ALA A 73 11.36 1.76 -4.04
N ALA A 74 12.21 2.75 -3.75
CA ALA A 74 13.62 2.73 -4.13
C ALA A 74 14.38 1.55 -3.49
N ALA A 75 14.10 1.25 -2.22
CA ALA A 75 14.68 0.09 -1.53
C ALA A 75 14.24 -1.25 -2.17
N ALA A 76 12.97 -1.34 -2.61
CA ALA A 76 12.48 -2.52 -3.33
C ALA A 76 13.23 -2.75 -4.65
N VAL A 77 13.45 -1.68 -5.44
CA VAL A 77 14.20 -1.76 -6.71
C VAL A 77 15.64 -2.21 -6.49
N LEU A 78 16.29 -1.79 -5.40
CA LEU A 78 17.64 -2.23 -5.06
C LEU A 78 17.73 -3.75 -4.81
N LEU A 79 16.65 -4.40 -4.37
CA LEU A 79 16.60 -5.86 -4.19
C LEU A 79 16.34 -6.58 -5.52
N VAL A 80 15.55 -6.00 -6.41
CA VAL A 80 15.23 -6.53 -7.75
C VAL A 80 16.50 -6.69 -8.61
N VAL A 81 17.37 -5.68 -8.61
CA VAL A 81 18.59 -5.65 -9.44
C VAL A 81 19.46 -6.92 -9.28
N PRO A 82 19.93 -7.29 -8.07
CA PRO A 82 20.76 -8.49 -7.91
C PRO A 82 20.00 -9.80 -8.10
N ALA A 83 18.70 -9.84 -7.82
CA ALA A 83 17.90 -11.04 -8.05
C ALA A 83 17.80 -11.40 -9.53
N TYR A 84 17.61 -10.42 -10.40
CA TYR A 84 17.41 -10.65 -11.83
C TYR A 84 18.71 -10.55 -12.65
N ILE A 85 19.60 -9.58 -12.36
CA ILE A 85 20.84 -9.38 -13.12
C ILE A 85 21.89 -10.43 -12.74
N TYR A 86 22.18 -10.57 -11.44
CA TYR A 86 23.19 -11.51 -10.95
C TYR A 86 22.64 -12.93 -10.71
N ASN A 87 21.36 -13.17 -11.02
CA ASN A 87 20.68 -14.47 -10.83
C ASN A 87 20.85 -15.07 -9.43
N PHE A 88 20.92 -14.21 -8.41
CA PHE A 88 21.16 -14.65 -7.04
C PHE A 88 19.90 -15.27 -6.43
N LYS A 89 19.80 -16.60 -6.53
CA LYS A 89 18.62 -17.41 -6.13
C LYS A 89 18.08 -17.10 -4.71
N PRO A 90 18.90 -16.92 -3.65
CA PRO A 90 18.38 -16.72 -2.29
C PRO A 90 17.54 -15.45 -2.11
N ILE A 91 17.80 -14.40 -2.90
CA ILE A 91 17.09 -13.11 -2.77
C ILE A 91 15.80 -13.08 -3.58
N LYS A 92 15.60 -14.00 -4.55
CA LYS A 92 14.41 -14.01 -5.41
C LYS A 92 13.10 -14.17 -4.63
N GLU A 93 13.10 -14.95 -3.56
CA GLU A 93 11.90 -15.11 -2.70
C GLU A 93 11.56 -13.81 -1.94
N ILE A 94 12.58 -13.07 -1.51
CA ILE A 94 12.43 -11.79 -0.80
C ILE A 94 11.94 -10.70 -1.76
N VAL A 95 12.46 -10.70 -3.00
CA VAL A 95 12.10 -9.73 -4.03
C VAL A 95 10.63 -9.79 -4.41
N LEU A 96 10.00 -10.97 -4.38
CA LEU A 96 8.55 -11.08 -4.63
C LEU A 96 7.73 -10.20 -3.68
N PHE A 97 8.10 -10.16 -2.39
CA PHE A 97 7.42 -9.28 -1.43
C PHE A 97 7.72 -7.80 -1.68
N SER A 98 8.94 -7.49 -2.14
CA SER A 98 9.33 -6.13 -2.53
C SER A 98 8.58 -5.64 -3.77
N GLU A 99 8.35 -6.50 -4.76
CA GLU A 99 7.56 -6.20 -5.96
C GLU A 99 6.08 -5.98 -5.66
N LEU A 100 5.53 -6.60 -4.60
CA LEU A 100 4.17 -6.34 -4.13
C LEU A 100 4.05 -5.00 -3.37
N LEU A 101 5.16 -4.49 -2.86
CA LEU A 101 5.23 -3.23 -2.09
C LEU A 101 5.52 -2.00 -2.95
N ALA A 102 6.26 -2.18 -4.05
CA ALA A 102 6.63 -1.12 -5.00
C ALA A 102 5.46 -0.71 -5.90
#